data_AF-A0A9Q4TKT3-F1
#
_entry.id   AF-A0A9Q4TKT3-F1
#
_cell.length_a   1.000
_cell.length_b   1.000
_cell.length_c   1.000
_cell.angle_alpha   90.00
_cell.angle_beta   90.00
_cell.angle_gamma   90.00
#
_symmetry.space_group_name_H-M   'P 1'
#
loop_
_entity.id
_entity.type
_entity.pdbx_description
1 polymer ?
#
loop_
_entity_poly.entity_id
_entity_poly.type
_entity_poly.pdbx_seq_one_letter_code
_entity_poly.pdbx_strand_id
1 'polypeptide(L)'
;MAKLCILEVNKECNDCGECNKCDLNPNKKCNNCGKCLEKEGYDTKAINIEQIFEEDDDDFIEEEFNEVGEPDNAVDIDTLAEVNKNLKDSDVKIEYIDDIDGLKELIDDDTNTNSLINEIFPGFIVLNKSNK
;
A
#
# COMPACT_ATOMS: atom_id res chain seq x y z
N MET A 1 14.55 7.83 16.38
CA MET A 1 13.41 8.64 15.90
C MET A 1 12.16 8.06 16.54
N ALA A 2 11.29 8.90 17.10
CA ALA A 2 10.01 8.42 17.64
C ALA A 2 9.09 8.03 16.47
N LYS A 3 8.40 6.90 16.60
CA LYS A 3 7.43 6.43 15.60
C LYS A 3 6.09 7.11 15.88
N LEU A 4 5.43 7.67 14.87
CA LEU A 4 4.10 8.27 15.03
C LEU A 4 3.01 7.18 15.04
N CYS A 5 1.88 7.50 15.67
CA CYS A 5 0.71 6.63 15.71
C CYS A 5 0.02 6.62 14.33
N ILE A 6 -0.29 5.42 13.82
CA ILE A 6 -0.96 5.25 12.52
C ILE A 6 -2.43 5.71 12.53
N LEU A 7 -3.07 5.74 13.70
CA LEU A 7 -4.45 6.21 13.85
C LEU A 7 -4.53 7.71 14.17
N GLU A 8 -3.48 8.28 14.76
CA GLU A 8 -3.44 9.66 15.23
C GLU A 8 -2.07 10.27 14.87
N VAL A 9 -1.96 10.86 13.68
CA VAL A 9 -0.67 11.33 13.11
C VAL A 9 0.06 12.36 13.97
N ASN A 10 -0.67 13.14 14.78
CA ASN A 10 -0.12 14.15 15.69
C ASN A 10 0.36 13.58 17.04
N LYS A 11 0.45 12.26 17.18
CA LYS A 11 0.76 11.58 18.43
C LYS A 11 1.86 10.55 18.26
N GLU A 12 2.80 10.54 19.19
CA GLU A 12 3.82 9.48 19.27
C GLU A 12 3.18 8.13 19.62
N CYS A 13 3.64 7.06 18.95
CA CYS A 13 3.20 5.71 19.23
C CYS A 13 3.63 5.31 20.65
N ASN A 14 2.64 4.92 21.46
CA ASN A 14 2.82 4.46 22.83
C ASN A 14 2.54 2.94 23.00
N ASP A 15 2.54 2.20 21.88
CA ASP A 15 2.30 0.76 21.83
C ASP A 15 0.99 0.30 22.50
N CYS A 16 -0.07 1.13 22.48
CA CYS A 16 -1.38 0.80 23.06
C CYS A 16 -2.09 -0.39 22.39
N GLY A 17 -1.72 -0.75 21.15
CA GLY A 17 -2.27 -1.90 20.44
C GLY A 17 -3.67 -1.71 19.85
N GLU A 18 -4.27 -0.51 19.95
CA GLU A 18 -5.60 -0.22 19.38
C GLU A 18 -5.66 -0.44 17.87
N CYS A 19 -4.60 -0.08 17.14
CA CYS A 19 -4.47 -0.30 15.69
C CYS A 19 -4.47 -1.78 15.27
N ASN A 20 -4.35 -2.72 16.22
CA ASN A 20 -4.42 -4.15 15.95
C ASN A 20 -5.81 -4.75 16.20
N LYS A 21 -6.81 -3.95 16.61
CA LYS A 21 -8.17 -4.45 16.90
C LYS A 21 -9.05 -4.41 15.65
N CYS A 22 -10.05 -5.27 15.63
CA CYS A 22 -11.04 -5.29 14.55
C CYS A 22 -12.08 -4.19 14.74
N ASP A 23 -12.34 -3.40 13.68
CA ASP A 23 -13.34 -2.32 13.70
C ASP A 23 -14.76 -2.81 14.01
N LEU A 24 -15.09 -4.05 13.63
CA LEU A 24 -16.40 -4.65 13.91
C LEU A 24 -16.49 -5.30 15.30
N ASN A 25 -15.37 -5.72 15.88
CA ASN A 25 -15.33 -6.37 17.18
C ASN A 25 -14.04 -6.01 17.93
N PRO A 26 -14.10 -5.04 18.86
CA PRO A 26 -12.94 -4.59 19.63
C PRO A 26 -12.23 -5.68 20.46
N ASN A 27 -12.90 -6.81 20.75
CA ASN A 27 -12.31 -7.94 21.48
C ASN A 27 -11.49 -8.88 20.57
N LYS A 28 -11.57 -8.71 19.25
CA LYS A 28 -10.88 -9.55 18.26
C LYS A 28 -9.65 -8.81 17.71
N LYS A 29 -8.50 -9.48 17.67
CA LYS A 29 -7.34 -9.01 16.90
C LYS A 29 -7.67 -9.02 15.40
N CYS A 30 -7.35 -7.93 14.71
CA CYS A 30 -7.50 -7.85 13.26
C CYS A 30 -6.66 -8.94 12.60
N ASN A 31 -7.29 -9.68 11.71
CA ASN A 31 -6.68 -10.72 10.89
C ASN A 31 -6.85 -10.41 9.39
N ASN A 32 -7.00 -9.12 9.06
CA ASN A 32 -7.12 -8.61 7.69
C ASN A 32 -8.23 -9.26 6.85
N CYS A 33 -9.31 -9.74 7.47
CA CYS A 33 -10.38 -10.46 6.76
C CYS A 33 -11.30 -9.60 5.88
N GLY A 34 -11.09 -8.29 5.78
CA GLY A 34 -11.85 -7.40 4.87
C GLY A 34 -13.30 -7.07 5.27
N LYS A 35 -13.96 -7.86 6.13
CA LYS A 35 -15.39 -7.70 6.49
C LYS A 35 -15.82 -6.30 6.95
N CYS A 36 -14.93 -5.50 7.54
CA CYS A 36 -15.26 -4.13 7.94
C CYS A 36 -15.42 -3.16 6.75
N LEU A 37 -14.93 -3.55 5.58
CA LEU A 37 -14.98 -2.81 4.31
C LEU A 37 -16.21 -3.20 3.46
N GLU A 38 -16.86 -4.33 3.75
CA GLU A 38 -18.02 -4.86 3.03
C GLU A 38 -19.33 -4.09 3.33
N LYS A 39 -19.24 -2.77 3.54
CA LYS A 39 -20.40 -1.93 3.86
C LYS A 39 -21.17 -1.60 2.58
N GLU A 40 -22.49 -1.45 2.70
CA GLU A 40 -23.36 -0.98 1.60
C GLU A 40 -23.48 -1.94 0.40
N GLY A 41 -23.12 -3.22 0.58
CA GLY A 41 -23.29 -4.25 -0.46
C GLY A 41 -22.16 -4.32 -1.49
N TYR A 42 -21.05 -3.63 -1.24
CA TYR A 42 -19.81 -3.73 -2.01
C TYR A 42 -18.80 -4.61 -1.27
N ASP A 43 -18.04 -5.46 -1.99
CA ASP A 43 -17.02 -6.33 -1.38
C ASP A 43 -15.84 -5.53 -0.81
N THR A 44 -15.57 -4.34 -1.36
CA THR A 44 -14.58 -3.37 -0.88
C THR A 44 -15.10 -1.95 -1.10
N LYS A 45 -14.56 -0.96 -0.37
CA LYS A 45 -14.84 0.46 -0.66
C LYS A 45 -14.45 0.77 -2.10
N ALA A 46 -15.43 1.07 -2.94
CA ALA A 46 -15.22 1.50 -4.31
C ALA A 46 -15.19 3.04 -4.37
N ILE A 47 -14.28 3.59 -5.18
CA ILE A 47 -14.35 4.99 -5.59
C ILE A 47 -15.14 5.01 -6.90
N ASN A 48 -16.27 5.71 -6.92
CA ASN A 48 -16.99 5.94 -8.17
C ASN A 48 -16.23 7.00 -8.96
N ILE A 49 -15.74 6.63 -10.14
CA ILE A 49 -15.20 7.58 -11.11
C ILE A 49 -16.39 8.06 -11.94
N GLU A 50 -16.80 9.31 -11.73
CA GLU A 50 -17.91 9.91 -12.49
C GLU A 50 -17.45 10.33 -13.89
N GLN A 51 -16.22 10.83 -14.02
CA GLN A 51 -15.67 11.30 -15.28
C GLN A 51 -14.14 11.14 -15.29
N ILE A 52 -13.59 10.94 -16.49
CA ILE A 52 -12.14 10.97 -16.76
C ILE A 52 -11.94 12.11 -17.76
N PHE A 53 -11.05 13.05 -17.44
CA PHE A 53 -10.66 14.15 -18.32
C PHE A 53 -9.41 13.76 -19.11
N GLU A 54 -9.37 14.13 -20.38
CA GLU A 54 -8.17 14.00 -21.22
C GLU A 54 -7.39 15.32 -21.22
N GLU A 55 -6.07 15.29 -21.46
CA GLU A 55 -5.18 16.47 -21.37
C GLU A 55 -5.58 17.65 -22.28
N ASP A 56 -6.52 17.46 -23.20
CA ASP A 56 -7.03 18.51 -24.10
C ASP A 56 -8.23 19.30 -23.49
N ASP A 57 -8.72 18.92 -22.30
CA ASP A 57 -9.79 19.62 -21.58
C ASP A 57 -9.19 20.70 -20.63
N ASP A 58 -8.53 21.72 -21.20
CA ASP A 58 -7.85 22.82 -20.49
C ASP A 58 -8.76 23.73 -19.63
N ASP A 59 -10.08 23.53 -19.63
CA ASP A 59 -11.04 24.49 -19.09
C ASP A 59 -11.59 24.16 -17.69
N PHE A 60 -11.24 23.02 -17.07
CA PHE A 60 -11.80 22.65 -15.77
C PHE A 60 -10.76 22.00 -14.84
N ILE A 61 -10.53 22.62 -13.68
CA ILE A 61 -10.33 22.08 -12.31
C ILE A 61 -9.43 23.06 -11.53
N GLU A 62 -9.98 24.22 -11.13
CA GLU A 62 -9.38 25.02 -10.04
C GLU A 62 -10.37 25.30 -8.89
N GLU A 63 -11.67 25.31 -9.16
CA GLU A 63 -12.65 25.80 -8.18
C GLU A 63 -13.17 24.74 -7.21
N GLU A 64 -13.21 23.45 -7.58
CA GLU A 64 -13.92 22.42 -6.80
C GLU A 64 -13.03 21.58 -5.86
N PHE A 65 -11.70 21.65 -5.99
CA PHE A 65 -10.76 20.94 -5.11
C PHE A 65 -10.49 21.66 -3.78
N ASN A 66 -10.93 22.90 -3.62
CA ASN A 66 -10.62 23.74 -2.45
C ASN A 66 -11.44 23.40 -1.19
N GLU A 67 -12.44 22.51 -1.26
CA GLU A 67 -13.29 22.15 -0.10
C GLU A 67 -12.92 20.82 0.57
N VAL A 68 -12.00 20.01 0.00
CA VAL A 68 -11.51 18.79 0.67
C VAL A 68 -10.23 19.15 1.41
N GLY A 69 -10.36 19.41 2.71
CA GLY A 69 -9.25 19.80 3.59
C GLY A 69 -7.98 19.00 3.33
N GLU A 70 -6.86 19.71 3.19
CA GLU A 70 -5.53 19.17 2.90
C GLU A 70 -5.24 17.94 3.76
N PRO A 71 -5.02 16.76 3.17
CA PRO A 71 -4.27 15.73 3.87
C PRO A 71 -2.81 16.22 3.93
N ASP A 72 -2.30 16.47 5.15
CA ASP A 72 -0.93 16.91 5.47
C ASP A 72 0.22 15.98 4.95
N ASN A 73 -0.08 15.01 4.08
CA ASN A 73 0.86 14.12 3.41
C ASN A 73 0.51 13.96 1.92
N ALA A 74 0.06 15.01 1.25
CA ALA A 74 0.05 15.04 -0.21
C ALA A 74 1.51 14.90 -0.68
N VAL A 75 1.89 13.69 -1.11
CA VAL A 75 3.12 13.51 -1.87
C VAL A 75 2.91 14.33 -3.14
N ASP A 76 3.70 15.39 -3.30
CA ASP A 76 3.62 16.25 -4.46
C ASP A 76 3.89 15.41 -5.72
N ILE A 77 2.87 15.39 -6.59
CA ILE A 77 2.84 14.59 -7.81
C ILE A 77 4.02 14.98 -8.72
N ASP A 78 4.41 16.25 -8.69
CA ASP A 78 5.55 16.75 -9.45
C ASP A 78 6.86 16.15 -8.93
N THR A 79 7.01 15.98 -7.61
CA THR A 79 8.20 15.32 -7.04
C THR A 79 8.27 13.84 -7.40
N LEU A 80 7.13 13.12 -7.41
CA LEU A 80 7.08 11.71 -7.87
C LEU A 80 7.43 11.58 -9.35
N ALA A 81 6.92 12.50 -10.18
CA ALA A 81 7.22 12.54 -11.61
C ALA A 81 8.71 12.78 -11.87
N GLU A 82 9.37 13.66 -11.10
CA GLU A 82 10.81 13.91 -11.21
C GLU A 82 11.67 12.68 -10.85
N VAL A 83 11.29 11.93 -9.81
CA VAL A 83 11.98 10.69 -9.42
C VAL A 83 11.86 9.63 -10.52
N ASN A 84 10.67 9.52 -11.13
CA ASN A 84 10.41 8.55 -12.19
C ASN A 84 10.94 8.98 -13.56
N LYS A 85 11.21 10.28 -13.79
CA LYS A 85 11.68 10.83 -15.07
C LYS A 85 12.99 10.20 -15.58
N ASN A 86 13.80 9.67 -14.67
CA ASN A 86 15.08 9.04 -14.98
C ASN A 86 15.02 7.51 -15.07
N LEU A 87 13.90 6.88 -14.69
CA LEU A 87 13.67 5.46 -14.87
C LEU A 87 13.15 5.21 -16.28
N LYS A 88 13.94 4.55 -17.11
CA LYS A 88 13.44 4.02 -18.38
C LYS A 88 12.91 2.62 -18.14
N ASP A 89 11.89 2.20 -18.90
CA ASP A 89 11.39 0.82 -18.85
C ASP A 89 12.50 -0.21 -19.08
N SER A 90 13.54 0.15 -19.87
CA SER A 90 14.73 -0.68 -20.09
C SER A 90 15.59 -0.89 -18.84
N ASP A 91 15.47 -0.02 -17.85
CA ASP A 91 16.26 -0.06 -16.60
C ASP A 91 15.59 -0.95 -15.54
N VAL A 92 14.30 -1.26 -15.72
CA VAL A 92 13.52 -2.11 -14.81
C VAL A 92 13.38 -3.51 -15.40
N LYS A 93 14.16 -4.45 -14.87
CA LYS A 93 14.03 -5.87 -15.23
C LYS A 93 12.91 -6.51 -14.42
N ILE A 94 11.74 -6.68 -15.05
CA ILE A 94 10.60 -7.40 -14.49
C ILE A 94 10.54 -8.79 -15.13
N GLU A 95 10.52 -9.84 -14.31
CA GLU A 95 10.31 -11.23 -14.73
C GLU A 95 9.13 -11.79 -13.93
N TYR A 96 8.25 -12.57 -14.57
CA TYR A 96 7.13 -13.18 -13.85
C TYR A 96 7.63 -14.32 -12.97
N ILE A 97 6.96 -14.53 -11.85
CA ILE A 97 7.30 -15.62 -10.92
C ILE A 97 7.23 -16.98 -11.61
N ASP A 98 6.26 -17.17 -12.51
CA ASP A 98 6.09 -18.41 -13.28
C ASP A 98 7.17 -18.60 -14.37
N ASP A 99 7.89 -17.54 -14.76
CA ASP A 99 8.98 -17.62 -15.74
C ASP A 99 10.32 -18.07 -15.12
N ILE A 100 10.41 -18.09 -13.78
CA ILE A 100 11.60 -18.51 -13.04
C ILE A 100 11.34 -19.89 -12.42
N ASP A 101 11.99 -20.91 -12.98
CA ASP A 101 11.87 -22.29 -12.52
C ASP A 101 12.12 -22.43 -11.01
N GLY A 102 11.13 -22.99 -10.30
CA GLY A 102 11.19 -23.26 -8.86
C GLY A 102 10.95 -22.05 -7.95
N LEU A 103 10.81 -20.82 -8.48
CA LEU A 103 10.56 -19.63 -7.65
C LEU A 103 9.20 -19.66 -6.97
N LYS A 104 8.17 -20.14 -7.67
CA LYS A 104 6.83 -20.34 -7.12
C LYS A 104 6.81 -21.31 -5.95
N GLU A 105 7.46 -22.46 -6.11
CA GLU A 105 7.57 -23.47 -5.06
C GLU A 105 8.29 -22.93 -3.81
N LEU A 106 9.31 -22.06 -3.99
CA LEU A 106 10.00 -21.40 -2.89
C LEU A 106 9.16 -20.37 -2.13
N ILE A 107 8.22 -19.72 -2.82
CA ILE A 107 7.30 -18.74 -2.21
C ILE A 107 6.15 -19.46 -1.49
N ASP A 108 5.63 -20.54 -2.07
CA ASP A 108 4.49 -21.30 -1.54
C ASP A 108 4.88 -22.29 -0.42
N ASP A 109 6.17 -22.61 -0.25
CA ASP A 109 6.65 -23.53 0.80
C ASP A 109 6.78 -22.84 2.17
N ASP A 110 5.70 -22.90 2.95
CA ASP A 110 5.58 -22.41 4.34
C ASP A 110 6.71 -22.87 5.30
N THR A 111 7.46 -23.92 4.94
CA THR A 111 8.46 -24.53 5.83
C THR A 111 9.86 -23.90 5.78
N ASN A 112 10.23 -23.24 4.67
CA ASN A 112 11.57 -22.67 4.44
C ASN A 112 11.60 -21.14 4.38
N THR A 113 10.45 -20.49 4.45
CA THR A 113 10.26 -19.04 4.30
C THR A 113 11.22 -18.23 5.17
N ASN A 114 11.37 -18.55 6.46
CA ASN A 114 12.11 -17.70 7.40
C ASN A 114 13.65 -17.57 7.18
N SER A 115 14.30 -18.45 6.40
CA SER A 115 15.77 -18.41 6.30
C SER A 115 16.30 -17.59 5.12
N LEU A 116 15.58 -17.59 4.00
CA LEU A 116 16.00 -16.96 2.74
C LEU A 116 15.12 -15.80 2.32
N ILE A 117 13.87 -15.75 2.80
CA ILE A 117 12.83 -14.87 2.29
C ILE A 117 12.12 -14.19 3.47
N ASN A 118 11.69 -12.94 3.30
CA ASN A 118 10.98 -12.18 4.33
C ASN A 118 9.86 -11.37 3.69
N GLU A 119 8.61 -11.69 4.01
CA GLU A 119 7.44 -10.94 3.56
C GLU A 119 7.21 -9.74 4.49
N ILE A 120 7.39 -8.53 3.96
CA ILE A 120 7.24 -7.29 4.73
C ILE A 120 5.79 -6.78 4.64
N PHE A 121 5.14 -7.00 3.49
CA PHE A 121 3.73 -6.71 3.23
C PHE A 121 3.15 -7.79 2.32
N PRO A 122 1.80 -7.97 2.26
CA PRO A 122 1.17 -8.93 1.37
C PRO A 122 1.65 -8.78 -0.08
N GLY A 123 2.37 -9.80 -0.58
CA GLY A 123 2.93 -9.82 -1.94
C GLY A 123 4.23 -9.02 -2.12
N PHE A 124 4.76 -8.38 -1.07
CA PHE A 124 6.06 -7.71 -1.08
C PHE A 124 7.08 -8.50 -0.26
N ILE A 125 7.92 -9.20 -1.01
CA ILE A 125 8.83 -10.20 -0.48
C ILE A 125 10.29 -9.74 -0.71
N VAL A 126 11.10 -9.80 0.33
CA VAL A 126 12.53 -9.41 0.31
C VAL A 126 13.40 -10.63 0.61
N LEU A 127 14.49 -10.81 -0.12
CA LEU A 127 15.46 -11.85 0.15
C LEU A 127 16.33 -11.48 1.36
N ASN A 128 16.42 -12.37 2.34
CA ASN A 128 17.39 -12.25 3.42
C ASN A 128 18.78 -12.45 2.85
N LYS A 129 19.63 -11.41 2.89
CA LYS A 129 21.06 -11.58 2.62
C LYS A 129 21.63 -12.54 3.66
N SER A 130 21.96 -13.76 3.26
CA SER A 130 22.82 -14.61 4.06
C SER A 130 24.19 -13.93 4.16
N ASN A 131 24.56 -13.48 5.36
CA ASN A 131 25.93 -13.05 5.63
C ASN A 131 26.83 -14.27 5.41
N LYS A 132 27.62 -14.25 4.34
CA LYS A 132 28.71 -15.19 4.10
C LYS A 132 30.01 -14.56 4.55
#